data_AF-A0A975I3X9-F1
#
_entry.id   AF-A0A975I3X9-F1
#
_cell.length_a   1.000
_cell.length_b   1.000
_cell.length_c   1.000
_cell.angle_alpha   90.00
_cell.angle_beta   90.00
_cell.angle_gamma   90.00
#
_symmetry.space_group_name_H-M   'P 1'
#
loop_
_entity.id
_entity.type
_entity.pdbx_description
1 polymer ?
#
loop_
_entity_poly.entity_id
_entity_poly.type
_entity_poly.pdbx_seq_one_letter_code
_entity_poly.pdbx_strand_id
1 'polypeptide(L)'
;MKGSAAMLTSRLAPLQAQPQRIWPLCLRTPCCRPCGSLVLFSGIPEGRVTDMTPPGMQSDYFHGYCRFIRPPCACVFVMKKHLITLIVAVSAVIHAQAADLASQRPGYWKPDMEKTLALAKKANREMDELEQAMMGAMVVEFQKDKMFVHGPPGLAAAPPLPYKLTAVDEAANSLTLSAGGKEMNVRFDKGQMALNDPESGWTIFNRMSKEDFAKRGAGGERTEAEGGENAPAAGKIEDISAEPIPDTPAAGKVHGKEFKVEKATLNSGVGTLKLQQGEGLFGDMQFTIFLFDEGQNEVDGKTITVKPNQGSTTAHIHMSRMVEKGRVPQNDSFTGKFAMKLEFGTAKDDKIPGKIHLRVPDEAGSFVSGTFEAEIK
;
A
#
# COMPACT_ATOMS: atom_id res chain seq x y z
N MET A 1 4.53 -56.47 -28.05
CA MET A 1 4.02 -56.28 -26.67
C MET A 1 3.04 -55.12 -26.71
N LYS A 2 1.75 -55.40 -26.46
CA LYS A 2 0.65 -54.42 -26.41
C LYS A 2 0.54 -53.90 -24.99
N GLY A 3 0.45 -52.58 -24.80
CA GLY A 3 0.19 -51.94 -23.51
C GLY A 3 -0.99 -50.99 -23.62
N SER A 4 -2.13 -51.39 -23.07
CA SER A 4 -3.37 -50.61 -22.96
C SER A 4 -3.22 -49.45 -21.97
N ALA A 5 -3.66 -48.25 -22.36
CA ALA A 5 -3.95 -47.16 -21.46
C ALA A 5 -5.45 -47.16 -21.10
N ALA A 6 -5.76 -47.30 -19.81
CA ALA A 6 -7.11 -47.20 -19.27
C ALA A 6 -7.40 -45.75 -18.87
N MET A 7 -8.42 -45.14 -19.47
CA MET A 7 -9.01 -43.87 -19.03
C MET A 7 -9.92 -44.12 -17.82
N LEU A 8 -9.61 -43.49 -16.69
CA LEU A 8 -10.55 -43.34 -15.57
C LEU A 8 -11.40 -42.09 -15.79
N THR A 9 -12.71 -42.28 -15.93
CA THR A 9 -13.72 -41.21 -15.93
C THR A 9 -14.27 -41.05 -14.51
N SER A 10 -13.96 -39.94 -13.86
CA SER A 10 -14.56 -39.56 -12.57
C SER A 10 -15.86 -38.80 -12.80
N ARG A 11 -16.99 -39.43 -12.45
CA ARG A 11 -18.32 -38.83 -12.39
C ARG A 11 -18.43 -37.91 -11.15
N LEU A 12 -18.74 -36.63 -11.36
CA LEU A 12 -19.20 -35.73 -10.30
C LEU A 12 -20.74 -35.75 -10.26
N ALA A 13 -21.30 -36.08 -9.10
CA ALA A 13 -22.73 -35.96 -8.81
C ALA A 13 -23.02 -34.58 -8.18
N PRO A 14 -24.15 -33.94 -8.49
CA PRO A 14 -24.49 -32.64 -7.91
C PRO A 14 -25.07 -32.78 -6.50
N LEU A 15 -24.55 -31.96 -5.57
CA LEU A 15 -25.07 -31.78 -4.21
C LEU A 15 -26.37 -30.97 -4.24
N GLN A 16 -27.47 -31.61 -3.82
CA GLN A 16 -28.76 -30.99 -3.56
C GLN A 16 -28.72 -30.14 -2.28
N ALA A 17 -29.10 -28.87 -2.39
CA ALA A 17 -29.28 -27.97 -1.26
C ALA A 17 -30.60 -28.29 -0.51
N GLN A 18 -30.51 -28.48 0.81
CA GLN A 18 -31.65 -28.62 1.72
C GLN A 18 -32.02 -27.25 2.32
N PRO A 19 -33.31 -26.86 2.35
CA PRO A 19 -33.74 -25.61 2.97
C PRO A 19 -33.79 -25.72 4.50
N GLN A 20 -33.16 -24.75 5.18
CA GLN A 20 -33.19 -24.58 6.63
C GLN A 20 -34.60 -24.17 7.10
N ARG A 21 -35.18 -24.96 8.01
CA ARG A 21 -36.44 -24.66 8.71
C ARG A 21 -36.18 -23.67 9.84
N ILE A 22 -36.88 -22.53 9.80
CA ILE A 22 -36.94 -21.55 10.89
C ILE A 22 -37.97 -22.03 11.92
N TRP A 23 -37.55 -22.19 13.18
CA TRP A 23 -38.43 -22.37 14.34
C TRP A 23 -38.55 -21.03 15.09
N PRO A 24 -39.74 -20.55 15.45
CA PRO A 24 -39.87 -19.45 16.39
C PRO A 24 -39.87 -19.98 17.83
N LEU A 25 -38.94 -19.47 18.64
CA LEU A 25 -38.95 -19.62 20.09
C LEU A 25 -40.14 -18.81 20.66
N CYS A 26 -41.15 -19.51 21.16
CA CYS A 26 -42.18 -18.96 22.04
C CYS A 26 -41.62 -18.85 23.46
N LEU A 27 -41.20 -17.64 23.88
CA LEU A 27 -40.95 -17.34 25.29
C LEU A 27 -42.20 -16.72 25.91
N ARG A 28 -42.83 -17.49 26.79
CA ARG A 28 -43.85 -17.03 27.73
C ARG A 28 -43.20 -16.13 28.78
N THR A 29 -43.73 -14.93 28.98
CA THR A 29 -43.65 -14.22 30.27
C THR A 29 -45.04 -13.70 30.64
N PRO A 30 -45.42 -13.71 31.93
CA PRO A 30 -46.73 -13.27 32.38
C PRO A 30 -46.75 -11.81 32.84
N CYS A 31 -47.92 -11.20 32.68
CA CYS A 31 -48.49 -10.15 33.53
C CYS A 31 -47.69 -8.84 33.71
N CYS A 32 -48.05 -7.83 32.92
CA CYS A 32 -48.36 -6.49 33.44
C CYS A 32 -49.19 -5.71 32.41
N ARG A 33 -50.41 -5.32 32.80
CA ARG A 33 -51.23 -4.34 32.05
C ARG A 33 -50.47 -3.00 32.00
N PRO A 34 -50.71 -2.21 30.95
CA PRO A 34 -51.26 -0.90 31.25
C PRO A 34 -52.45 -0.52 30.35
N CYS A 35 -53.41 0.12 31.02
CA CYS A 35 -54.43 0.97 30.43
C CYS A 35 -53.80 2.09 29.61
N GLY A 36 -54.46 2.47 28.51
CA GLY A 36 -54.19 3.73 27.82
C GLY A 36 -54.33 3.61 26.32
N SER A 37 -55.58 3.62 25.84
CA SER A 37 -55.92 3.82 24.44
C SER A 37 -55.31 5.13 23.95
N LEU A 38 -54.41 5.08 22.98
CA LEU A 38 -53.98 6.24 22.19
C LEU A 38 -54.50 6.04 20.77
N VAL A 39 -55.38 6.95 20.35
CA VAL A 39 -55.98 7.05 19.02
C VAL A 39 -54.88 7.43 18.02
N LEU A 40 -54.65 6.58 17.02
CA LEU A 40 -53.81 6.89 15.85
C LEU A 40 -54.66 7.64 14.82
N PHE A 41 -54.27 8.90 14.54
CA PHE A 41 -54.72 9.64 13.37
C PHE A 41 -53.99 9.12 12.12
N SER A 42 -54.77 8.84 11.09
CA SER A 42 -54.35 8.45 9.74
C SER A 42 -53.91 9.65 8.90
N GLY A 43 -52.77 9.50 8.21
CA GLY A 43 -52.59 9.86 6.80
C GLY A 43 -52.37 11.33 6.44
N ILE A 44 -51.20 11.64 5.84
CA ILE A 44 -51.03 12.64 4.78
C ILE A 44 -49.95 12.14 3.80
N PRO A 45 -50.18 12.18 2.47
CA PRO A 45 -49.16 11.93 1.45
C PRO A 45 -48.49 13.23 0.95
N GLU A 46 -47.40 13.05 0.22
CA GLU A 46 -46.50 14.05 -0.37
C GLU A 46 -47.18 15.13 -1.23
N GLY A 47 -46.60 16.34 -1.23
CA GLY A 47 -46.96 17.37 -2.20
C GLY A 47 -46.28 18.74 -2.03
N ARG A 48 -45.18 18.94 -2.77
CA ARG A 48 -44.77 20.13 -3.56
C ARG A 48 -44.63 21.54 -2.91
N VAL A 49 -43.48 22.12 -3.22
CA VAL A 49 -42.94 23.48 -2.98
C VAL A 49 -43.79 24.61 -3.62
N THR A 50 -43.99 25.73 -2.90
CA THR A 50 -43.76 27.13 -3.34
C THR A 50 -43.95 28.14 -2.18
N ASP A 51 -43.19 29.24 -2.25
CA ASP A 51 -43.16 30.46 -1.44
C ASP A 51 -44.50 31.00 -0.87
N MET A 52 -44.45 31.59 0.34
CA MET A 52 -44.66 33.03 0.57
C MET A 52 -44.66 33.42 2.07
N THR A 53 -43.90 34.47 2.37
CA THR A 53 -43.98 35.55 3.40
C THR A 53 -45.01 35.48 4.55
N PRO A 54 -44.64 35.86 5.81
CA PRO A 54 -45.55 35.93 6.96
C PRO A 54 -46.27 37.29 7.08
N PRO A 55 -47.42 37.36 7.78
CA PRO A 55 -47.41 38.08 9.06
C PRO A 55 -48.45 37.63 10.11
N GLY A 56 -48.08 37.81 11.39
CA GLY A 56 -48.96 38.48 12.37
C GLY A 56 -49.92 37.66 13.23
N MET A 57 -49.97 38.08 14.51
CA MET A 57 -51.09 38.10 15.46
C MET A 57 -51.23 37.02 16.55
N GLN A 58 -51.08 37.53 17.80
CA GLN A 58 -51.92 37.40 19.01
C GLN A 58 -52.16 35.99 19.57
N SER A 59 -51.57 35.67 20.74
CA SER A 59 -52.11 35.88 22.09
C SER A 59 -53.53 35.31 22.29
N ASP A 60 -53.64 34.24 23.09
CA ASP A 60 -54.38 34.31 24.35
C ASP A 60 -54.29 33.02 25.19
N TYR A 61 -54.05 33.26 26.48
CA TYR A 61 -54.57 32.56 27.66
C TYR A 61 -55.00 31.08 27.55
N PHE A 62 -54.34 30.24 28.35
CA PHE A 62 -55.06 29.35 29.27
C PHE A 62 -54.24 29.07 30.54
N HIS A 63 -54.71 29.63 31.65
CA HIS A 63 -54.36 29.23 33.01
C HIS A 63 -55.06 27.91 33.33
N GLY A 64 -54.28 26.92 33.78
CA GLY A 64 -54.81 25.64 34.25
C GLY A 64 -53.91 25.07 35.36
N TYR A 65 -54.07 25.59 36.57
CA TYR A 65 -53.47 25.02 37.79
C TYR A 65 -54.13 23.68 38.12
N CYS A 66 -53.37 22.59 38.06
CA CYS A 66 -53.70 21.35 38.77
C CYS A 66 -52.59 21.03 39.78
N ARG A 67 -52.78 21.49 41.02
CA ARG A 67 -52.02 21.03 42.19
C ARG A 67 -52.42 19.60 42.51
N PHE A 68 -51.57 18.63 42.17
CA PHE A 68 -51.54 17.34 42.84
C PHE A 68 -50.31 17.30 43.76
N ILE A 69 -50.51 17.66 45.03
CA ILE A 69 -49.54 17.44 46.09
C ILE A 69 -49.69 15.96 46.50
N ARG A 70 -48.83 15.11 45.95
CA ARG A 70 -48.44 13.86 46.63
C ARG A 70 -46.95 13.98 46.97
N PRO A 71 -46.55 13.65 48.22
CA PRO A 71 -45.14 13.69 48.58
C PRO A 71 -44.36 12.71 47.68
N PRO A 72 -43.21 13.10 47.11
CA PRO A 72 -42.39 12.17 46.35
C PRO A 72 -41.91 11.08 47.31
N CYS A 73 -42.29 9.83 47.02
CA CYS A 73 -41.72 8.65 47.68
C CYS A 73 -40.19 8.72 47.61
N ALA A 74 -39.53 8.73 48.77
CA ALA A 74 -38.08 8.82 48.90
C ALA A 74 -37.31 7.69 48.18
N CYS A 75 -37.99 6.63 47.71
CA CYS A 75 -37.37 5.54 46.95
C CYS A 75 -36.93 5.93 45.52
N VAL A 76 -37.52 6.94 44.88
CA VAL A 76 -37.17 7.30 43.47
C VAL A 76 -35.85 8.06 43.39
N PHE A 77 -35.45 8.75 44.47
CA PHE A 77 -34.22 9.55 44.48
C PHE A 77 -32.95 8.71 44.63
N VAL A 78 -33.03 7.54 45.26
CA VAL A 78 -31.88 6.65 45.45
C VAL A 78 -31.50 5.94 44.14
N MET A 79 -32.49 5.50 43.35
CA MET A 79 -32.24 4.83 42.06
C MET A 79 -31.59 5.74 41.01
N LYS A 80 -31.95 7.04 40.96
CA LYS A 80 -31.36 7.98 39.99
C LYS A 80 -29.87 8.25 40.24
N LYS A 81 -29.43 8.28 41.49
CA LYS A 81 -28.00 8.50 41.82
C LYS A 81 -27.13 7.30 41.43
N HIS A 82 -27.62 6.07 41.62
CA HIS A 82 -26.89 4.87 41.23
C HIS A 82 -26.84 4.70 39.70
N LEU A 83 -27.91 5.04 38.97
CA LEU A 83 -27.92 4.98 37.51
C LEU A 83 -26.98 6.00 36.86
N ILE A 84 -26.93 7.25 37.36
CA ILE A 84 -26.00 8.28 36.85
C ILE A 84 -24.55 7.87 37.11
N THR A 85 -24.25 7.34 38.30
CA THR A 85 -22.89 6.88 38.65
C THR A 85 -22.46 5.71 37.76
N LEU A 86 -23.37 4.78 37.47
CA LEU A 86 -23.12 3.67 36.54
C LEU A 86 -22.87 4.16 35.11
N ILE A 87 -23.66 5.13 34.61
CA ILE A 87 -23.47 5.72 33.27
C ILE A 87 -22.10 6.41 33.19
N VAL A 88 -21.73 7.22 34.18
CA VAL A 88 -20.44 7.92 34.19
C VAL A 88 -19.26 6.93 34.27
N ALA A 89 -19.37 5.88 35.08
CA ALA A 89 -18.34 4.85 35.18
C ALA A 89 -18.20 4.05 33.87
N VAL A 90 -19.31 3.66 33.24
CA VAL A 90 -19.32 2.98 31.94
C VAL A 90 -18.73 3.90 30.86
N SER A 91 -19.13 5.17 30.81
CA SER A 91 -18.54 6.14 29.89
C SER A 91 -17.04 6.32 30.11
N ALA A 92 -16.57 6.39 31.35
CA ALA A 92 -15.14 6.54 31.65
C ALA A 92 -14.32 5.30 31.22
N VAL A 93 -14.86 4.09 31.43
CA VAL A 93 -14.24 2.84 30.97
C VAL A 93 -14.17 2.79 29.44
N ILE A 94 -15.25 3.16 28.75
CA ILE A 94 -15.28 3.25 27.27
C ILE A 94 -14.23 4.24 26.77
N HIS A 95 -14.15 5.46 27.34
CA HIS A 95 -13.14 6.44 26.90
C HIS A 95 -11.70 5.96 27.15
N ALA A 96 -11.46 5.20 28.23
CA ALA A 96 -10.14 4.63 28.51
C ALA A 96 -9.76 3.49 27.55
N GLN A 97 -10.72 2.66 27.14
CA GLN A 97 -10.49 1.55 26.20
C GLN A 97 -10.33 2.02 24.76
N ALA A 98 -11.13 2.99 24.31
CA ALA A 98 -10.91 3.65 23.02
C ALA A 98 -9.53 4.35 22.96
N ALA A 99 -9.08 4.93 24.07
CA ALA A 99 -7.73 5.49 24.18
C ALA A 99 -6.64 4.42 24.10
N ASP A 100 -6.87 3.23 24.67
CA ASP A 100 -5.93 2.10 24.58
C ASP A 100 -5.79 1.59 23.14
N LEU A 101 -6.91 1.33 22.45
CA LEU A 101 -6.93 0.97 21.02
C LEU A 101 -6.22 2.02 20.15
N ALA A 102 -6.49 3.29 20.40
CA ALA A 102 -5.83 4.39 19.71
C ALA A 102 -4.33 4.48 20.01
N SER A 103 -3.89 4.06 21.21
CA SER A 103 -2.50 4.02 21.65
C SER A 103 -1.71 2.82 21.13
N GLN A 104 -2.40 1.74 20.73
CA GLN A 104 -1.76 0.57 20.13
C GLN A 104 -1.37 0.82 18.66
N ARG A 105 -2.01 1.78 17.98
CA ARG A 105 -1.73 2.11 16.56
C ARG A 105 -0.30 2.61 16.31
N PRO A 106 0.22 3.60 17.05
CA PRO A 106 1.45 4.25 16.67
C PRO A 106 2.63 3.29 16.66
N GLY A 107 3.46 3.40 15.63
CA GLY A 107 4.62 2.54 15.43
C GLY A 107 4.69 1.98 14.01
N TYR A 108 5.61 1.02 13.86
CA TYR A 108 5.97 0.43 12.58
C TYR A 108 5.35 -0.96 12.45
N TRP A 109 4.81 -1.25 11.27
CA TRP A 109 4.05 -2.46 10.98
C TRP A 109 4.53 -3.06 9.67
N LYS A 110 5.01 -4.30 9.71
CA LYS A 110 5.46 -5.04 8.52
C LYS A 110 4.45 -6.12 8.15
N PRO A 111 4.08 -6.26 6.87
CA PRO A 111 3.21 -7.36 6.45
C PRO A 111 3.77 -8.73 6.82
N ASP A 112 2.89 -9.57 7.34
CA ASP A 112 3.08 -11.01 7.50
C ASP A 112 2.58 -11.68 6.21
N MET A 113 3.51 -11.89 5.27
CA MET A 113 3.16 -12.39 3.94
C MET A 113 2.56 -13.80 3.97
N GLU A 114 2.99 -14.65 4.90
CA GLU A 114 2.45 -15.99 5.04
C GLU A 114 0.97 -15.95 5.45
N LYS A 115 0.65 -15.21 6.52
CA LYS A 115 -0.74 -15.06 6.97
C LYS A 115 -1.61 -14.31 5.98
N THR A 116 -1.06 -13.29 5.33
CA THR A 116 -1.77 -12.50 4.32
C THR A 116 -2.13 -13.36 3.10
N LEU A 117 -1.18 -14.13 2.58
CA LEU A 117 -1.44 -15.07 1.47
C LEU A 117 -2.45 -16.16 1.86
N ALA A 118 -2.38 -16.67 3.09
CA ALA A 118 -3.36 -17.64 3.58
C ALA A 118 -4.78 -17.06 3.63
N LEU A 119 -4.93 -15.79 4.04
CA LEU A 119 -6.23 -15.10 4.02
C LEU A 119 -6.72 -14.79 2.61
N ALA A 120 -5.85 -14.30 1.73
CA ALA A 120 -6.18 -14.04 0.33
C ALA A 120 -6.69 -15.32 -0.34
N LYS A 121 -5.98 -16.45 -0.17
CA LYS A 121 -6.39 -17.76 -0.66
C LYS A 121 -7.76 -18.19 -0.10
N LYS A 122 -8.00 -18.00 1.21
CA LYS A 122 -9.30 -18.31 1.83
C LYS A 122 -10.44 -17.46 1.26
N ALA A 123 -10.14 -16.24 0.83
CA ALA A 123 -11.07 -15.33 0.17
C ALA A 123 -11.18 -15.58 -1.35
N ASN A 124 -10.56 -16.63 -1.88
CA ASN A 124 -10.48 -16.92 -3.31
C ASN A 124 -9.88 -15.75 -4.14
N ARG A 125 -8.94 -15.03 -3.53
CA ARG A 125 -8.14 -13.97 -4.15
C ARG A 125 -6.74 -14.50 -4.43
N GLU A 126 -6.30 -14.38 -5.67
CA GLU A 126 -4.90 -14.59 -6.03
C GLU A 126 -4.14 -13.27 -5.90
N MET A 127 -2.93 -13.33 -5.36
CA MET A 127 -1.98 -12.22 -5.34
C MET A 127 -0.86 -12.55 -6.30
N ASP A 128 -0.64 -11.70 -7.29
CA ASP A 128 0.45 -11.91 -8.23
C ASP A 128 1.83 -11.72 -7.55
N GLU A 129 2.90 -12.09 -8.26
CA GLU A 129 4.25 -12.04 -7.72
C GLU A 129 4.73 -10.62 -7.41
N LEU A 130 4.28 -9.64 -8.20
CA LEU A 130 4.63 -8.23 -8.01
C LEU A 130 3.95 -7.69 -6.74
N GLU A 131 2.66 -7.95 -6.56
CA GLU A 131 1.91 -7.59 -5.37
C GLU A 131 2.57 -8.21 -4.13
N GLN A 132 2.95 -9.49 -4.19
CA GLN A 132 3.67 -10.16 -3.12
C GLN A 132 5.02 -9.52 -2.80
N ALA A 133 5.81 -9.16 -3.81
CA ALA A 133 7.11 -8.54 -3.62
C ALA A 133 6.97 -7.13 -3.01
N MET A 134 6.05 -6.32 -3.54
CA MET A 134 5.76 -4.98 -3.05
C MET A 134 5.25 -4.99 -1.62
N MET A 135 4.29 -5.86 -1.30
CA MET A 135 3.77 -6.01 0.06
C MET A 135 4.80 -6.62 1.02
N GLY A 136 5.60 -7.60 0.58
CA GLY A 136 6.67 -8.14 1.42
C GLY A 136 7.72 -7.10 1.78
N ALA A 137 7.89 -6.12 0.89
CA ALA A 137 8.80 -5.03 1.03
C ALA A 137 8.18 -3.74 1.57
N MET A 138 6.91 -3.65 2.00
CA MET A 138 6.37 -2.41 2.59
C MET A 138 6.48 -2.41 4.12
N VAL A 139 6.57 -1.23 4.72
CA VAL A 139 6.32 -1.00 6.16
C VAL A 139 5.34 0.15 6.27
N VAL A 140 4.31 -0.01 7.11
CA VAL A 140 3.37 1.05 7.43
C VAL A 140 3.75 1.65 8.77
N GLU A 141 3.92 2.96 8.82
CA GLU A 141 4.09 3.72 10.06
C GLU A 141 2.82 4.50 10.35
N PHE A 142 2.22 4.23 11.51
CA PHE A 142 1.13 5.04 12.03
C PHE A 142 1.70 6.08 13.00
N GLN A 143 1.37 7.35 12.75
CA GLN A 143 1.52 8.45 13.69
C GLN A 143 0.12 8.89 14.16
N LYS A 144 0.01 9.97 14.95
CA LYS A 144 -1.26 10.38 15.58
C LYS A 144 -2.40 10.62 14.57
N ASP A 145 -2.09 11.25 13.44
CA ASP A 145 -3.02 11.74 12.42
C ASP A 145 -2.54 11.47 10.98
N LYS A 146 -1.44 10.73 10.83
CA LYS A 146 -0.78 10.47 9.55
C LYS A 146 -0.33 9.03 9.47
N MET A 147 -0.46 8.46 8.29
CA MET A 147 0.06 7.14 7.93
C MET A 147 1.13 7.33 6.87
N PHE A 148 2.28 6.69 7.07
CA PHE A 148 3.36 6.65 6.09
C PHE A 148 3.46 5.23 5.56
N VAL A 149 3.56 5.09 4.24
CA VAL A 149 3.83 3.81 3.58
C VAL A 149 5.26 3.86 3.08
N HIS A 150 6.13 3.13 3.76
CA HIS A 150 7.54 3.02 3.43
C HIS A 150 7.72 1.89 2.42
N GLY A 151 8.00 2.25 1.17
CA GLY A 151 8.33 1.30 0.11
C GLY A 151 9.69 0.64 0.30
N PRO A 152 10.07 -0.29 -0.60
CA PRO A 152 11.41 -0.90 -0.60
C PRO A 152 12.52 0.16 -0.58
N PRO A 153 13.68 -0.14 0.02
CA PRO A 153 14.84 0.77 -0.02
C PRO A 153 15.14 1.21 -1.46
N GLY A 154 15.40 2.51 -1.65
CA GLY A 154 15.66 3.10 -2.97
C GLY A 154 14.41 3.59 -3.71
N LEU A 155 13.20 3.24 -3.25
CA LEU A 155 11.98 3.88 -3.72
C LEU A 155 11.75 5.19 -2.94
N ALA A 156 11.40 6.27 -3.63
CA ALA A 156 11.03 7.51 -2.99
C ALA A 156 9.88 7.28 -1.98
N ALA A 157 10.00 7.86 -0.79
CA ALA A 157 8.96 7.74 0.22
C ALA A 157 7.66 8.35 -0.31
N ALA A 158 6.56 7.60 -0.20
CA ALA A 158 5.25 8.15 -0.52
C ALA A 158 4.95 9.31 0.45
N PRO A 159 4.28 10.39 0.00
CA PRO A 159 3.89 11.46 0.90
C PRO A 159 2.99 10.90 2.01
N PRO A 160 3.06 11.46 3.23
CA PRO A 160 2.19 11.02 4.32
C PRO A 160 0.72 11.13 3.93
N LEU A 161 -0.02 10.05 4.17
CA LEU A 161 -1.46 10.02 3.98
C LEU A 161 -2.12 10.49 5.28
N PRO A 162 -2.80 11.65 5.29
CA PRO A 162 -3.61 12.03 6.44
C PRO A 162 -4.75 11.02 6.58
N TYR A 163 -5.06 10.63 7.81
CA TYR A 163 -6.22 9.78 8.08
C TYR A 163 -7.07 10.33 9.23
N LYS A 164 -8.35 9.98 9.22
CA LYS A 164 -9.30 10.32 10.30
C LYS A 164 -9.93 9.05 10.83
N LEU A 165 -10.05 8.95 12.15
CA LEU A 165 -10.82 7.89 12.80
C LEU A 165 -12.32 8.19 12.61
N THR A 166 -13.06 7.29 11.96
CA THR A 166 -14.50 7.46 11.72
C THR A 166 -15.34 6.61 12.67
N ALA A 167 -14.84 5.45 13.10
CA ALA A 167 -15.50 4.60 14.08
C ALA A 167 -14.51 3.81 14.95
N VAL A 168 -14.96 3.42 16.14
CA VAL A 168 -14.27 2.49 17.06
C VAL A 168 -15.28 1.45 17.52
N ASP A 169 -14.94 0.18 17.37
CA ASP A 169 -15.71 -0.96 17.86
C ASP A 169 -14.82 -1.76 18.82
N GLU A 170 -15.01 -1.49 20.11
CA GLU A 170 -14.24 -2.09 21.20
C GLU A 170 -14.51 -3.57 21.35
N ALA A 171 -15.75 -4.01 21.12
CA ALA A 171 -16.13 -5.42 21.24
C ALA A 171 -15.41 -6.28 20.18
N ALA A 172 -15.20 -5.72 19.00
CA ALA A 172 -14.45 -6.36 17.92
C ALA A 172 -12.94 -6.05 17.94
N ASN A 173 -12.46 -5.29 18.94
CA ASN A 173 -11.10 -4.75 19.00
C ASN A 173 -10.65 -4.10 17.67
N SER A 174 -11.53 -3.26 17.12
CA SER A 174 -11.40 -2.74 15.76
C SER A 174 -11.73 -1.25 15.65
N LEU A 175 -11.28 -0.66 14.56
CA LEU A 175 -11.54 0.74 14.24
C LEU A 175 -11.66 0.94 12.73
N THR A 176 -12.38 1.97 12.34
CA THR A 176 -12.50 2.39 10.95
C THR A 176 -11.78 3.71 10.77
N LEU A 177 -10.91 3.78 9.76
CA LEU A 177 -10.18 4.98 9.41
C LEU A 177 -10.48 5.39 7.97
N SER A 178 -10.58 6.69 7.73
CA SER A 178 -10.70 7.27 6.40
C SER A 178 -9.37 7.90 6.01
N ALA A 179 -8.72 7.38 4.96
CA ALA A 179 -7.49 7.93 4.41
C ALA A 179 -7.59 7.99 2.88
N GLY A 180 -7.22 9.11 2.27
CA GLY A 180 -7.30 9.28 0.82
C GLY A 180 -8.72 9.11 0.24
N GLY A 181 -9.76 9.40 1.04
CA GLY A 181 -11.16 9.22 0.63
C GLY A 181 -11.68 7.78 0.69
N LYS A 182 -10.87 6.82 1.15
CA LYS A 182 -11.28 5.42 1.34
C LYS A 182 -11.43 5.10 2.83
N GLU A 183 -12.45 4.31 3.17
CA GLU A 183 -12.59 3.75 4.51
C GLU A 183 -11.88 2.39 4.60
N MET A 184 -11.06 2.21 5.62
CA MET A 184 -10.34 0.99 5.92
C MET A 184 -10.70 0.53 7.32
N ASN A 185 -10.83 -0.78 7.50
CA ASN A 185 -11.08 -1.38 8.81
C ASN A 185 -9.78 -1.97 9.37
N VAL A 186 -9.43 -1.59 10.59
CA VAL A 186 -8.24 -2.08 11.28
C VAL A 186 -8.67 -2.88 12.50
N ARG A 187 -8.13 -4.07 12.67
CA ARG A 187 -8.32 -4.91 13.86
C ARG A 187 -7.00 -5.16 14.54
N PHE A 188 -6.98 -5.17 15.85
CA PHE A 188 -5.82 -5.58 16.63
C PHE A 188 -6.08 -6.94 17.26
N ASP A 189 -5.11 -7.84 17.23
CA ASP A 189 -5.18 -9.10 17.97
C ASP A 189 -3.78 -9.53 18.37
N LYS A 190 -3.54 -9.69 19.67
CA LYS A 190 -2.27 -10.21 20.23
C LYS A 190 -1.01 -9.54 19.66
N GLY A 191 -1.03 -8.21 19.52
CA GLY A 191 0.10 -7.44 19.00
C GLY A 191 0.26 -7.50 17.48
N GLN A 192 -0.66 -8.14 16.76
CA GLN A 192 -0.80 -8.04 15.31
C GLN A 192 -1.87 -7.01 14.95
N MET A 193 -1.72 -6.44 13.76
CA MET A 193 -2.71 -5.55 13.16
C MET A 193 -3.20 -6.19 11.86
N ALA A 194 -4.51 -6.27 11.67
CA ALA A 194 -5.12 -6.66 10.40
C ALA A 194 -5.76 -5.41 9.79
N LEU A 195 -5.38 -5.04 8.58
CA LEU A 195 -5.96 -3.92 7.85
C LEU A 195 -6.75 -4.46 6.66
N ASN A 196 -8.02 -4.08 6.55
CA ASN A 196 -8.86 -4.34 5.40
C ASN A 196 -8.92 -3.08 4.55
N ASP A 197 -8.38 -3.17 3.34
CA ASP A 197 -8.64 -2.22 2.29
C ASP A 197 -9.73 -2.82 1.37
N PRO A 198 -10.76 -2.06 0.97
CA PRO A 198 -11.89 -2.59 0.20
C PRO A 198 -11.50 -3.25 -1.14
N GLU A 199 -10.39 -2.82 -1.74
CA GLU A 199 -9.94 -3.30 -3.05
C GLU A 199 -8.98 -4.49 -2.91
N SER A 200 -8.08 -4.45 -1.93
CA SER A 200 -7.01 -5.45 -1.74
C SER A 200 -7.31 -6.50 -0.65
N GLY A 201 -8.38 -6.32 0.12
CA GLY A 201 -8.80 -7.23 1.17
C GLY A 201 -7.99 -7.09 2.45
N TRP A 202 -7.90 -8.18 3.22
CA TRP A 202 -7.21 -8.21 4.51
C TRP A 202 -5.71 -8.44 4.36
N THR A 203 -4.91 -7.55 4.94
CA THR A 203 -3.47 -7.68 5.12
C THR A 203 -3.15 -7.80 6.61
N ILE A 204 -2.33 -8.78 6.98
CA ILE A 204 -1.88 -8.98 8.36
C ILE A 204 -0.50 -8.36 8.53
N PHE A 205 -0.31 -7.65 9.63
CA PHE A 205 0.93 -6.97 9.98
C PHE A 205 1.43 -7.42 11.34
N ASN A 206 2.74 -7.59 11.43
CA ASN A 206 3.47 -7.75 12.67
C ASN A 206 4.06 -6.41 13.10
N ARG A 207 4.03 -6.15 14.41
CA ARG A 207 4.69 -4.98 14.97
C ARG A 207 6.19 -5.08 14.77
N MET A 208 6.81 -3.98 14.35
CA MET A 208 8.23 -3.84 14.12
C MET A 208 8.79 -2.82 15.12
N SER A 209 9.96 -3.10 15.67
CA SER A 209 10.65 -2.15 16.55
C SER A 209 11.16 -0.96 15.74
N LYS A 210 11.40 0.18 16.41
CA LYS A 210 11.99 1.36 15.75
C LYS A 210 13.41 1.05 15.25
N GLU A 211 14.13 0.22 15.99
CA GLU A 211 15.48 -0.24 15.69
C GLU A 211 15.49 -1.11 14.43
N ASP A 212 14.56 -2.07 14.31
CA ASP A 212 14.43 -2.91 13.11
C ASP A 212 14.00 -2.08 11.89
N PHE A 213 13.14 -1.09 12.10
CA PHE A 213 12.78 -0.15 11.04
C PHE A 213 13.98 0.70 10.59
N ALA A 214 14.80 1.21 11.53
CA ALA A 214 16.00 1.96 11.18
C ALA A 214 17.01 1.10 10.40
N LYS A 215 17.20 -0.17 10.80
CA LYS A 215 18.07 -1.12 10.09
C LYS A 215 17.62 -1.41 8.66
N ARG A 216 16.32 -1.34 8.38
CA ARG A 216 15.76 -1.52 7.04
C ARG A 216 16.23 -0.43 6.07
N GLY A 217 16.30 0.83 6.53
CA GLY A 217 16.80 1.95 5.73
C GLY A 217 18.32 1.95 5.57
N ALA A 218 19.04 1.35 6.52
CA ALA A 218 20.49 1.20 6.47
C ALA A 218 20.98 0.13 5.46
N GLY A 219 20.05 -0.62 4.84
CA GLY A 219 20.37 -1.78 4.00
C GLY A 219 20.64 -2.99 4.88
N GLY A 220 19.81 -4.02 4.75
CA GLY A 220 19.95 -5.25 5.54
C GLY A 220 21.37 -5.76 5.49
N GLU A 221 21.93 -6.10 6.66
CA GLU A 221 23.21 -6.78 6.88
C GLU A 221 24.08 -6.86 5.61
N ARG A 222 24.55 -5.68 5.20
CA ARG A 222 25.80 -5.60 4.48
C ARG A 222 26.78 -6.23 5.46
N THR A 223 27.42 -7.34 5.08
CA THR A 223 28.84 -7.44 5.36
C THR A 223 29.40 -6.09 4.96
N GLU A 224 29.83 -5.30 5.93
CA GLU A 224 30.40 -3.98 5.74
C GLU A 224 31.65 -4.14 4.85
N ALA A 225 31.46 -4.12 3.54
CA ALA A 225 32.40 -3.44 2.68
C ALA A 225 32.18 -1.97 3.00
N GLU A 226 33.13 -1.40 3.73
CA GLU A 226 33.15 -0.03 4.23
C GLU A 226 32.75 0.97 3.13
N GLY A 227 31.53 1.48 3.20
CA GLY A 227 31.11 2.69 2.48
C GLY A 227 31.35 3.94 3.33
N GLY A 228 32.41 3.95 4.16
CA GLY A 228 32.91 5.18 4.77
C GLY A 228 33.60 6.04 3.70
N GLU A 229 34.10 7.21 4.10
CA GLU A 229 35.09 7.98 3.31
C GLU A 229 36.37 7.19 2.96
N ASN A 230 36.44 5.91 3.32
CA ASN A 230 37.40 4.90 2.91
C ASN A 230 36.73 3.69 2.22
N ALA A 231 35.74 3.90 1.33
CA ALA A 231 35.49 2.91 0.29
C ALA A 231 36.84 2.61 -0.39
N PRO A 232 37.29 1.35 -0.51
CA PRO A 232 38.49 1.03 -1.26
C PRO A 232 38.32 1.68 -2.62
N ALA A 233 39.19 2.66 -2.92
CA ALA A 233 38.96 3.68 -3.93
C ALA A 233 38.20 3.10 -5.11
N ALA A 234 36.90 3.45 -5.22
CA ALA A 234 36.08 3.13 -6.37
C ALA A 234 36.99 3.31 -7.59
N GLY A 235 37.24 2.22 -8.32
CA GLY A 235 38.24 2.21 -9.38
C GLY A 235 38.03 3.45 -10.22
N LYS A 236 39.08 4.28 -10.35
CA LYS A 236 38.98 5.58 -11.02
C LYS A 236 38.29 5.37 -12.37
N ILE A 237 37.05 5.84 -12.50
CA ILE A 237 36.31 5.66 -13.75
C ILE A 237 36.94 6.55 -14.79
N GLU A 238 37.39 5.90 -15.87
CA GLU A 238 37.86 6.57 -17.08
C GLU A 238 36.69 7.29 -17.74
N ASP A 239 36.96 8.49 -18.26
CA ASP A 239 35.98 9.24 -19.03
C ASP A 239 35.80 8.62 -20.41
N ILE A 240 34.78 7.79 -20.55
CA ILE A 240 34.40 7.14 -21.81
C ILE A 240 33.51 8.01 -22.71
N SER A 241 33.17 9.24 -22.30
CA SER A 241 32.21 10.08 -23.05
C SER A 241 32.61 10.40 -24.48
N ALA A 242 33.91 10.43 -24.77
CA ALA A 242 34.46 10.70 -26.09
C ALA A 242 34.69 9.44 -26.93
N GLU A 243 34.56 8.26 -26.35
CA GLU A 243 34.82 7.00 -27.06
C GLU A 243 33.70 6.69 -28.06
N PRO A 244 34.04 6.09 -29.22
CA PRO A 244 33.03 5.60 -30.15
C PRO A 244 32.27 4.44 -29.52
N ILE A 245 30.95 4.41 -29.69
CA ILE A 245 30.13 3.28 -29.25
C ILE A 245 30.21 2.18 -30.30
N PRO A 246 30.55 0.92 -29.93
CA PRO A 246 30.60 -0.20 -30.86
C PRO A 246 29.27 -0.44 -31.57
N ASP A 247 29.31 -0.80 -32.86
CA ASP A 247 28.14 -1.19 -33.65
C ASP A 247 27.74 -2.67 -33.46
N THR A 248 27.97 -3.22 -32.26
CA THR A 248 27.59 -4.58 -31.87
C THR A 248 26.41 -4.55 -30.89
N PRO A 249 25.57 -5.60 -30.80
CA PRO A 249 24.50 -5.65 -29.81
C PRO A 249 24.99 -5.34 -28.39
N ALA A 250 24.22 -4.56 -27.64
CA ALA A 250 24.60 -4.09 -26.32
C ALA A 250 24.84 -5.25 -25.34
N ALA A 251 26.04 -5.30 -24.79
CA ALA A 251 26.48 -6.30 -23.83
C ALA A 251 27.53 -5.71 -22.88
N GLY A 252 27.86 -6.42 -21.81
CA GLY A 252 28.88 -6.02 -20.87
C GLY A 252 28.89 -6.90 -19.63
N LYS A 253 29.07 -6.28 -18.46
CA LYS A 253 29.15 -6.99 -17.18
C LYS A 253 28.36 -6.29 -16.08
N VAL A 254 27.75 -7.09 -15.21
CA VAL A 254 27.08 -6.65 -13.98
C VAL A 254 27.65 -7.47 -12.82
N HIS A 255 28.34 -6.81 -11.88
CA HIS A 255 29.03 -7.45 -10.76
C HIS A 255 29.94 -8.59 -11.20
N GLY A 256 30.67 -8.39 -12.30
CA GLY A 256 31.60 -9.36 -12.88
C GLY A 256 30.94 -10.51 -13.66
N LYS A 257 29.60 -10.61 -13.66
CA LYS A 257 28.84 -11.57 -14.48
C LYS A 257 28.56 -11.00 -15.86
N GLU A 258 28.58 -11.85 -16.88
CA GLU A 258 28.24 -11.48 -18.25
C GLU A 258 26.80 -10.97 -18.32
N PHE A 259 26.62 -9.83 -18.98
CA PHE A 259 25.34 -9.17 -19.19
C PHE A 259 25.10 -8.98 -20.69
N LYS A 260 23.93 -9.41 -21.17
CA LYS A 260 23.46 -9.21 -22.54
C LYS A 260 22.10 -8.54 -22.50
N VAL A 261 21.93 -7.49 -23.29
CA VAL A 261 20.63 -6.83 -23.41
C VAL A 261 19.71 -7.72 -24.24
N GLU A 262 18.76 -8.38 -23.60
CA GLU A 262 17.72 -9.19 -24.25
C GLU A 262 16.46 -8.38 -24.51
N LYS A 263 16.18 -7.40 -23.64
CA LYS A 263 15.05 -6.48 -23.77
C LYS A 263 15.45 -5.07 -23.43
N ALA A 264 15.05 -4.12 -24.27
CA ALA A 264 15.14 -2.69 -23.99
C ALA A 264 13.75 -2.05 -24.06
N THR A 265 13.43 -1.21 -23.08
CA THR A 265 12.16 -0.46 -23.06
C THR A 265 12.41 0.97 -22.64
N LEU A 266 11.78 1.92 -23.32
CA LEU A 266 11.84 3.33 -23.01
C LEU A 266 10.44 3.82 -22.62
N ASN A 267 10.29 4.28 -21.38
CA ASN A 267 9.12 5.04 -20.98
C ASN A 267 9.43 6.52 -21.22
N SER A 268 8.94 7.07 -22.33
CA SER A 268 9.21 8.45 -22.72
C SER A 268 8.53 9.45 -21.79
N GLY A 269 7.35 9.12 -21.25
CA GLY A 269 6.61 9.99 -20.33
C GLY A 269 7.29 10.22 -18.97
N VAL A 270 8.13 9.28 -18.52
CA VAL A 270 8.89 9.35 -17.25
C VAL A 270 10.41 9.42 -17.50
N GLY A 271 10.85 9.48 -18.76
CA GLY A 271 12.27 9.57 -19.12
C GLY A 271 13.11 8.37 -18.63
N THR A 272 12.57 7.15 -18.68
CA THR A 272 13.26 5.96 -18.13
C THR A 272 13.60 4.95 -19.21
N LEU A 273 14.89 4.72 -19.45
CA LEU A 273 15.40 3.64 -20.31
C LEU A 273 15.77 2.43 -19.44
N LYS A 274 15.23 1.27 -19.78
CA LYS A 274 15.53 0.02 -19.08
C LYS A 274 16.15 -0.98 -20.06
N LEU A 275 17.31 -1.52 -19.70
CA LEU A 275 18.03 -2.57 -20.40
C LEU A 275 18.04 -3.81 -19.50
N GLN A 276 17.46 -4.92 -19.95
CA GLN A 276 17.19 -6.10 -19.13
C GLN A 276 17.74 -7.38 -19.78
N GLN A 277 18.24 -8.28 -18.94
CA GLN A 277 18.50 -9.68 -19.23
C GLN A 277 17.58 -10.55 -18.36
N GLY A 278 17.04 -11.64 -18.90
CA GLY A 278 16.17 -12.57 -18.20
C GLY A 278 14.69 -12.17 -18.23
N GLU A 279 13.85 -13.07 -17.74
CA GLU A 279 12.39 -12.95 -17.82
C GLU A 279 11.77 -12.27 -16.58
N GLY A 280 10.48 -11.96 -16.68
CA GLY A 280 9.71 -11.35 -15.59
C GLY A 280 9.93 -9.84 -15.43
N LEU A 281 9.37 -9.29 -14.35
CA LEU A 281 9.33 -7.85 -14.14
C LEU A 281 10.71 -7.24 -13.84
N PHE A 282 11.55 -7.97 -13.11
CA PHE A 282 12.87 -7.49 -12.67
C PHE A 282 14.03 -8.01 -13.54
N GLY A 283 13.80 -9.05 -14.35
CA GLY A 283 14.88 -9.78 -15.03
C GLY A 283 15.84 -10.43 -14.05
N ASP A 284 16.85 -11.11 -14.58
CA ASP A 284 17.98 -11.61 -13.80
C ASP A 284 18.96 -10.49 -13.48
N MET A 285 19.19 -9.60 -14.45
CA MET A 285 20.07 -8.42 -14.36
C MET A 285 19.49 -7.28 -15.20
N GLN A 286 19.65 -6.04 -14.73
CA GLN A 286 19.09 -4.89 -15.42
C GLN A 286 19.87 -3.60 -15.10
N PHE A 287 19.96 -2.73 -16.10
CA PHE A 287 20.26 -1.31 -15.93
C PHE A 287 18.98 -0.49 -16.17
N THR A 288 18.69 0.42 -15.25
CA THR A 288 17.63 1.43 -15.38
C THR A 288 18.27 2.79 -15.36
N ILE A 289 18.08 3.54 -16.43
CA ILE A 289 18.67 4.84 -16.66
C ILE A 289 17.53 5.84 -16.58
N PHE A 290 17.53 6.64 -15.54
CA PHE A 290 16.60 7.75 -15.36
C PHE A 290 17.21 9.00 -15.98
N LEU A 291 16.52 9.60 -16.93
CA LEU A 291 16.94 10.79 -17.66
C LEU A 291 16.17 11.98 -17.09
N PHE A 292 16.86 12.92 -16.45
CA PHE A 292 16.22 14.04 -15.72
C PHE A 292 16.30 15.38 -16.45
N ASP A 293 16.76 15.39 -17.70
CA ASP A 293 16.92 16.63 -18.46
C ASP A 293 15.55 17.31 -18.76
N GLU A 294 15.52 18.64 -18.87
CA GLU A 294 14.30 19.44 -19.05
C GLU A 294 13.57 19.16 -20.39
N GLY A 295 14.19 18.37 -21.27
CA GLY A 295 13.63 17.89 -22.54
C GLY A 295 13.15 16.42 -22.55
N GLN A 296 12.84 15.85 -21.38
CA GLN A 296 12.46 14.45 -21.12
C GLN A 296 11.45 13.82 -22.09
N ASN A 297 10.60 14.62 -22.74
CA ASN A 297 9.55 14.12 -23.62
C ASN A 297 10.01 13.81 -25.05
N GLU A 298 11.24 14.16 -25.42
CA GLU A 298 11.71 14.02 -26.80
C GLU A 298 13.16 13.57 -26.80
N VAL A 299 13.40 12.27 -26.68
CA VAL A 299 14.77 11.71 -26.75
C VAL A 299 15.24 11.47 -28.19
N ASP A 300 14.35 11.61 -29.16
CA ASP A 300 14.60 11.35 -30.58
C ASP A 300 15.80 12.15 -31.12
N GLY A 301 16.76 11.42 -31.68
CA GLY A 301 17.98 12.00 -32.23
C GLY A 301 18.93 12.63 -31.20
N LYS A 302 18.64 12.51 -29.90
CA LYS A 302 19.44 13.15 -28.86
C LYS A 302 20.63 12.30 -28.45
N THR A 303 21.69 13.00 -28.08
CA THR A 303 22.87 12.41 -27.43
C THR A 303 22.97 12.95 -26.01
N ILE A 304 23.02 12.05 -25.05
CA ILE A 304 23.16 12.35 -23.62
C ILE A 304 24.54 11.87 -23.17
N THR A 305 25.30 12.77 -22.57
CA THR A 305 26.66 12.49 -22.14
C THR A 305 26.84 12.88 -20.67
N VAL A 306 27.40 11.98 -19.89
CA VAL A 306 27.73 12.18 -18.47
C VAL A 306 29.20 11.82 -18.27
N LYS A 307 29.98 12.79 -17.80
CA LYS A 307 31.39 12.57 -17.44
C LYS A 307 31.53 12.12 -15.99
N PRO A 308 32.61 11.39 -15.64
CA PRO A 308 32.95 11.16 -14.24
C PRO A 308 33.01 12.49 -13.48
N ASN A 309 32.33 12.55 -12.33
CA ASN A 309 32.27 13.73 -11.45
C ASN A 309 31.49 14.94 -11.98
N GLN A 310 30.79 14.81 -13.10
CA GLN A 310 29.74 15.77 -13.45
C GLN A 310 28.60 15.62 -12.44
N GLY A 311 28.09 16.75 -11.91
CA GLY A 311 27.04 16.75 -10.87
C GLY A 311 25.80 15.95 -11.29
N SER A 312 25.06 15.43 -10.30
CA SER A 312 24.01 14.40 -10.44
C SER A 312 22.70 14.83 -11.13
N THR A 313 22.72 15.83 -12.00
CA THR A 313 21.48 16.48 -12.47
C THR A 313 20.95 15.91 -13.78
N THR A 314 21.77 15.23 -14.58
CA THR A 314 21.37 14.81 -15.95
C THR A 314 20.76 13.40 -15.98
N ALA A 315 21.33 12.45 -15.24
CA ALA A 315 20.84 11.07 -15.22
C ALA A 315 21.21 10.34 -13.92
N HIS A 316 20.39 9.38 -13.50
CA HIS A 316 20.74 8.40 -12.45
C HIS A 316 20.68 6.98 -13.00
N ILE A 317 21.57 6.12 -12.51
CA ILE A 317 21.66 4.73 -12.93
C ILE A 317 21.25 3.85 -11.75
N HIS A 318 20.23 3.01 -11.93
CA HIS A 318 19.94 1.91 -11.03
C HIS A 318 20.35 0.61 -11.71
N MET A 319 21.23 -0.14 -11.07
CA MET A 319 21.63 -1.47 -11.51
C MET A 319 20.99 -2.49 -10.56
N SER A 320 20.26 -3.45 -11.11
CA SER A 320 19.55 -4.47 -10.33
C SER A 320 20.00 -5.87 -10.73
N ARG A 321 20.10 -6.78 -9.76
CA ARG A 321 20.40 -8.20 -10.00
C ARG A 321 19.62 -9.11 -9.05
N MET A 322 19.20 -10.25 -9.56
CA MET A 322 18.66 -11.33 -8.73
C MET A 322 19.81 -12.08 -8.05
N VAL A 323 19.74 -12.18 -6.72
CA VAL A 323 20.60 -13.04 -5.90
C VAL A 323 19.78 -14.23 -5.43
N GLU A 324 20.39 -15.42 -5.37
CA GLU A 324 19.72 -16.71 -5.13
C GLU A 324 18.54 -16.67 -4.14
N LYS A 325 17.44 -17.35 -4.51
CA LYS A 325 16.23 -17.64 -3.71
C LYS A 325 15.59 -16.47 -2.95
N GLY A 326 15.99 -15.22 -3.20
CA GLY A 326 15.29 -14.01 -2.78
C GLY A 326 14.24 -13.59 -3.81
N ARG A 327 13.10 -13.06 -3.36
CA ARG A 327 12.03 -12.52 -4.25
C ARG A 327 12.28 -11.09 -4.72
N VAL A 328 13.33 -10.43 -4.23
CA VAL A 328 13.59 -9.01 -4.48
C VAL A 328 15.02 -8.86 -5.02
N PRO A 329 15.22 -8.19 -6.15
CA PRO A 329 16.55 -7.93 -6.67
C PRO A 329 17.35 -7.04 -5.71
N GLN A 330 18.66 -7.28 -5.64
CA GLN A 330 19.60 -6.31 -5.06
C GLN A 330 19.76 -5.16 -6.04
N ASN A 331 19.64 -3.92 -5.53
CA ASN A 331 19.73 -2.71 -6.31
C ASN A 331 20.91 -1.86 -5.83
N ASP A 332 21.70 -1.38 -6.78
CA ASP A 332 22.73 -0.37 -6.58
C ASP A 332 22.30 0.90 -7.34
N SER A 333 22.38 2.05 -6.70
CA SER A 333 22.00 3.34 -7.29
C SER A 333 23.22 4.26 -7.39
N PHE A 334 23.45 4.79 -8.59
CA PHE A 334 24.54 5.70 -8.90
C PHE A 334 23.94 7.02 -9.41
N THR A 335 23.98 8.04 -8.55
CA THR A 335 23.55 9.40 -8.90
C THR A 335 24.70 10.23 -9.47
N GLY A 336 25.94 9.76 -9.39
CA GLY A 336 27.11 10.42 -9.96
C GLY A 336 28.31 9.48 -10.00
N LYS A 337 29.47 10.01 -10.42
CA LYS A 337 30.75 9.27 -10.55
C LYS A 337 30.71 8.09 -11.53
N PHE A 338 29.69 8.01 -12.38
CA PHE A 338 29.64 7.11 -13.54
C PHE A 338 29.98 7.89 -14.82
N ALA A 339 30.29 7.17 -15.89
CA ALA A 339 30.51 7.74 -17.21
C ALA A 339 29.52 7.11 -18.19
N MET A 340 28.88 7.95 -19.00
CA MET A 340 27.88 7.48 -19.96
C MET A 340 27.91 8.30 -21.24
N LYS A 341 27.79 7.62 -22.37
CA LYS A 341 27.39 8.18 -23.65
C LYS A 341 26.19 7.38 -24.15
N LEU A 342 25.08 8.07 -24.40
CA LEU A 342 23.83 7.48 -24.85
C LEU A 342 23.34 8.25 -26.08
N GLU A 343 23.18 7.56 -27.19
CA GLU A 343 22.75 8.13 -28.47
C GLU A 343 21.43 7.48 -28.86
N PHE A 344 20.39 8.29 -29.05
CA PHE A 344 19.12 7.82 -29.60
C PHE A 344 19.04 8.17 -31.08
N GLY A 345 18.52 7.24 -31.87
CA GLY A 345 18.12 7.49 -33.25
C GLY A 345 16.73 8.12 -33.31
N THR A 346 16.08 7.99 -34.46
CA THR A 346 14.70 8.47 -34.67
C THR A 346 13.71 7.37 -34.31
N ALA A 347 12.69 7.69 -33.51
CA ALA A 347 11.63 6.74 -33.20
C ALA A 347 10.81 6.41 -34.45
N LYS A 348 10.46 5.14 -34.59
CA LYS A 348 9.61 4.63 -35.67
C LYS A 348 8.91 3.35 -35.20
N ASP A 349 7.63 3.22 -35.51
CA ASP A 349 6.83 2.01 -35.25
C ASP A 349 6.89 1.57 -33.77
N ASP A 350 6.67 2.51 -32.84
CA ASP A 350 6.72 2.33 -31.37
C ASP A 350 8.06 1.78 -30.85
N LYS A 351 9.13 2.01 -31.61
CA LYS A 351 10.50 1.61 -31.26
C LYS A 351 11.47 2.73 -31.51
N ILE A 352 12.57 2.73 -30.78
CA ILE A 352 13.67 3.68 -30.97
C ILE A 352 15.01 2.93 -30.96
N PRO A 353 15.80 3.01 -32.04
CA PRO A 353 17.15 2.47 -32.02
C PRO A 353 18.04 3.38 -31.16
N GLY A 354 19.01 2.79 -30.48
CA GLY A 354 19.95 3.55 -29.66
C GLY A 354 21.30 2.86 -29.54
N LYS A 355 22.27 3.62 -29.04
CA LYS A 355 23.62 3.17 -28.71
C LYS A 355 23.96 3.63 -27.30
N ILE A 356 24.59 2.78 -26.53
CA ILE A 356 25.01 3.08 -25.17
C ILE A 356 26.47 2.69 -24.96
N HIS A 357 27.19 3.50 -24.19
CA HIS A 357 28.41 3.13 -23.53
C HIS A 357 28.34 3.67 -22.10
N LEU A 358 28.22 2.79 -21.11
CA LEU A 358 28.03 3.12 -19.70
C LEU A 358 29.02 2.34 -18.85
N ARG A 359 29.67 3.01 -17.89
CA ARG A 359 30.50 2.40 -16.83
C ARG A 359 30.08 2.96 -15.47
N VAL A 360 29.89 2.08 -14.49
CA VAL A 360 29.49 2.45 -13.11
C VAL A 360 30.59 2.12 -12.08
N PRO A 361 30.68 2.87 -10.97
CA PRO A 361 31.80 2.79 -10.02
C PRO A 361 31.59 1.71 -8.95
N ASP A 362 31.20 0.50 -9.35
CA ASP A 362 31.20 -0.66 -8.45
C ASP A 362 32.56 -1.37 -8.46
N GLU A 363 32.78 -2.26 -7.50
CA GLU A 363 34.05 -2.98 -7.34
C GLU A 363 34.41 -3.84 -8.55
N ALA A 364 33.40 -4.34 -9.28
CA ALA A 364 33.60 -5.20 -10.43
C ALA A 364 33.78 -4.44 -11.75
N GLY A 365 33.64 -3.11 -11.77
CA GLY A 365 33.72 -2.30 -12.99
C GLY A 365 32.63 -2.65 -13.99
N SER A 366 31.38 -2.72 -13.53
CA SER A 366 30.20 -3.02 -14.33
C SER A 366 30.00 -2.01 -15.45
N PHE A 367 29.61 -2.52 -16.61
CA PHE A 367 29.47 -1.72 -17.82
C PHE A 367 28.46 -2.35 -18.79
N VAL A 368 27.95 -1.53 -19.70
CA VAL A 368 27.21 -1.98 -20.88
C VAL A 368 27.60 -1.10 -22.07
N SER A 369 27.88 -1.73 -23.21
CA SER A 369 28.28 -1.04 -24.42
C SER A 369 27.72 -1.72 -25.66
N GLY A 370 27.24 -0.92 -26.63
CA GLY A 370 26.77 -1.39 -27.93
C GLY A 370 25.44 -0.78 -28.35
N THR A 371 24.76 -1.43 -29.29
CA THR A 371 23.49 -0.99 -29.90
C THR A 371 22.29 -1.73 -29.32
N PHE A 372 21.14 -1.06 -29.25
CA PHE A 372 19.88 -1.64 -28.80
C PHE A 372 18.71 -1.08 -29.60
N GLU A 373 17.57 -1.75 -29.55
CA GLU A 373 16.29 -1.27 -30.04
C GLU A 373 15.31 -1.30 -28.87
N ALA A 374 14.84 -0.14 -28.42
CA ALA A 374 13.94 -0.04 -27.27
C ALA A 374 12.48 0.08 -27.72
N GLU A 375 11.59 -0.70 -27.11
CA GLU A 375 10.14 -0.51 -27.24
C GLU A 375 9.72 0.74 -26.47
N ILE A 376 8.96 1.63 -27.10
CA ILE A 376 8.42 2.85 -26.48
C ILE A 376 7.12 2.47 -25.75
N LYS A 377 7.00 2.91 -24.50
CA LYS A 377 5.85 2.63 -23.61
C LYS A 377 5.14 3.88 -23.13
#